data_AF-A0A7K4J530-F1
#
_entry.id   AF-A0A7K4J530-F1
#
_cell.length_a   1.000
_cell.length_b   1.000
_cell.length_c   1.000
_cell.angle_alpha   90.00
_cell.angle_beta   90.00
_cell.angle_gamma   90.00
#
_symmetry.space_group_name_H-M   'P 1'
#
loop_
_entity.id
_entity.type
_entity.pdbx_description
1 polymer ?
#
loop_
_entity_poly.entity_id
_entity_poly.type
_entity_poly.pdbx_seq_one_letter_code
_entity_poly.pdbx_strand_id
1 'polypeptide(L)'
;QRGYSARHEVKQFHFTSWPEHGVPYHATGLLAFIRRVKASTPPDAGPIVIHCSAGTGRTGCYIVLDVMLDMAECEGVVDIYNCVKTLCSRRINMIQTEEQYVFIHDAILEACLCGETSIPVSEFKPTYKEMVRIEPQSNSSQLREEFQTLNSVTPHLDVEECSIALLPRNRERNRNMDVLPPDRCLPFLISVDGDSNNYINAALTD
;
A
#
# COMPACT_ATOMS: atom_id res chain seq x y z
N GLN A 1 19.83 41.66 12.92
CA GLN A 1 18.49 41.17 13.30
C GLN A 1 18.69 40.07 14.33
N ARG A 2 18.18 40.23 15.56
CA ARG A 2 18.17 39.15 16.57
C ARG A 2 17.13 38.11 16.12
N GLY A 3 17.56 36.87 15.91
CA GLY A 3 16.69 35.78 15.47
C GLY A 3 15.55 35.54 16.46
N TYR A 4 14.37 35.22 15.96
CA TYR A 4 13.22 34.84 16.76
C TYR A 4 13.58 33.65 17.66
N SER A 5 13.31 33.76 18.96
CA SER A 5 13.56 32.72 19.98
C SER A 5 12.47 31.67 20.06
N ALA A 6 11.56 31.62 19.08
CA ALA A 6 10.48 30.64 19.04
C ALA A 6 11.07 29.26 18.66
N ARG A 7 10.86 28.27 19.54
CA ARG A 7 11.20 26.88 19.25
C ARG A 7 10.02 26.25 18.52
N HIS A 8 10.28 25.67 17.37
CA HIS A 8 9.31 24.90 16.60
C HIS A 8 9.69 23.42 16.62
N GLU A 9 8.69 22.54 16.71
CA GLU A 9 8.86 21.12 16.52
C GLU A 9 8.56 20.77 15.06
N VAL A 10 9.41 19.92 14.46
CA VAL A 10 9.22 19.42 13.09
C VAL A 10 9.21 17.90 13.15
N LYS A 11 8.17 17.28 12.59
CA LYS A 11 8.08 15.83 12.42
C LYS A 11 8.29 15.50 10.95
N GLN A 12 9.38 14.80 10.64
CA GLN A 12 9.67 14.30 9.30
C GLN A 12 9.22 12.85 9.20
N PHE A 13 8.39 12.56 8.20
CA PHE A 13 7.98 11.19 7.86
C PHE A 13 8.69 10.77 6.58
N HIS A 14 9.30 9.58 6.58
CA HIS A 14 10.05 9.06 5.44
C HIS A 14 9.45 7.73 4.99
N PHE A 15 8.83 7.73 3.81
CA PHE A 15 8.33 6.51 3.19
C PHE A 15 9.44 5.82 2.38
N THR A 16 9.89 4.66 2.84
CA THR A 16 11.07 3.96 2.30
C THR A 16 10.72 2.82 1.34
N SER A 17 9.47 2.38 1.28
CA SER A 17 9.04 1.23 0.50
C SER A 17 8.62 1.57 -0.94
N TRP A 18 8.94 2.78 -1.44
CA TRP A 18 8.73 3.13 -2.85
C TRP A 18 9.95 2.70 -3.68
N PRO A 19 9.79 1.81 -4.69
CA PRO A 19 10.90 1.31 -5.49
C PRO A 19 11.57 2.40 -6.33
N GLU A 20 12.83 2.17 -6.73
CA GLU A 20 13.56 3.11 -7.59
C GLU A 20 12.83 3.36 -8.92
N HIS A 21 12.31 2.29 -9.52
CA HIS A 21 11.52 2.31 -10.75
C HIS A 21 10.07 1.87 -10.49
N GLY A 22 9.13 2.50 -11.19
CA GLY A 22 7.70 2.20 -11.10
C GLY A 22 7.03 2.67 -9.79
N VAL A 23 6.13 1.83 -9.30
CA VAL A 23 5.23 2.08 -8.16
C VAL A 23 5.32 0.93 -7.14
N PRO A 24 4.92 1.14 -5.87
CA PRO A 24 4.78 0.05 -4.92
C PRO A 24 3.84 -1.03 -5.45
N TYR A 25 4.14 -2.30 -5.18
CA TYR A 25 3.30 -3.42 -5.60
C TYR A 25 1.94 -3.46 -4.86
N HIS A 26 1.94 -3.03 -3.59
CA HIS A 26 0.73 -2.89 -2.78
C HIS A 26 0.60 -1.46 -2.27
N ALA A 27 -0.62 -0.91 -2.25
CA ALA A 27 -0.86 0.44 -1.76
C ALA A 27 -0.94 0.51 -0.23
N THR A 28 -1.22 -0.60 0.44
CA THR A 28 -1.44 -0.73 1.90
C THR A 28 -0.42 0.06 2.72
N GLY A 29 0.88 -0.10 2.43
CA GLY A 29 1.93 0.60 3.17
C GLY A 29 1.89 2.12 3.01
N LEU A 30 1.55 2.62 1.82
CA LEU A 30 1.42 4.05 1.56
C LEU A 30 0.14 4.62 2.18
N LEU A 31 -0.97 3.87 2.14
CA LEU A 31 -2.22 4.25 2.80
C LEU A 31 -2.02 4.38 4.31
N ALA A 32 -1.37 3.39 4.94
CA ALA A 32 -1.02 3.43 6.36
C ALA A 32 -0.08 4.62 6.68
N PHE A 33 0.88 4.90 5.79
CA PHE A 33 1.77 6.06 5.94
C PHE A 33 1.01 7.38 5.89
N ILE A 34 0.10 7.58 4.93
CA ILE A 34 -0.75 8.79 4.83
C ILE A 34 -1.58 8.96 6.10
N ARG A 35 -2.28 7.91 6.55
CA ARG A 35 -3.09 7.95 7.79
C ARG A 35 -2.25 8.33 9.00
N ARG A 36 -1.03 7.80 9.10
CA ARG A 36 -0.09 8.14 10.18
C ARG A 36 0.37 9.60 10.14
N VAL A 37 0.64 10.16 8.95
CA VAL A 37 0.99 11.57 8.77
C VAL A 37 -0.18 12.46 9.18
N LYS A 38 -1.40 12.18 8.68
CA LYS A 38 -2.61 12.93 9.02
C LYS A 38 -2.87 12.93 10.54
N ALA A 39 -2.85 11.76 11.16
CA ALA A 39 -3.04 11.62 12.61
C ALA A 39 -1.96 12.35 13.45
N SER A 40 -0.79 12.64 12.86
CA SER A 40 0.31 13.33 13.53
C SER A 40 0.38 14.83 13.22
N THR A 41 -0.48 15.33 12.32
CA THR A 41 -0.51 16.73 11.87
C THR A 41 -1.48 17.53 12.74
N PRO A 42 -1.00 18.54 13.51
CA PRO A 42 -1.87 19.40 14.31
C PRO A 42 -2.86 20.20 13.44
N PRO A 43 -4.09 20.48 13.91
CA PRO A 43 -5.06 21.30 13.17
C PRO A 43 -4.61 22.73 12.89
N ASP A 44 -3.71 23.27 13.72
CA ASP A 44 -3.12 24.61 13.61
C ASP A 44 -1.78 24.60 12.84
N ALA A 45 -1.37 23.45 12.30
CA ALA A 45 -0.17 23.35 11.48
C ALA A 45 -0.33 24.15 10.18
N GLY A 46 0.78 24.74 9.72
CA GLY A 46 0.85 25.28 8.36
C GLY A 46 0.83 24.18 7.30
N PRO A 47 1.00 24.55 6.01
CA PRO A 47 1.01 23.59 4.92
C PRO A 47 2.08 22.49 5.12
N ILE A 48 1.68 21.23 4.92
CA ILE A 48 2.60 20.09 4.98
C ILE A 48 3.57 20.18 3.78
N VAL A 49 4.86 20.05 4.06
CA VAL A 49 5.89 19.96 3.01
C VAL A 49 6.03 18.50 2.58
N ILE A 50 5.71 18.22 1.32
CA ILE A 50 5.85 16.89 0.70
C ILE A 50 6.88 17.00 -0.42
N HIS A 51 7.87 16.12 -0.44
CA HIS A 51 8.89 16.11 -1.48
C HIS A 51 9.31 14.70 -1.87
N CYS A 52 9.87 14.58 -3.08
CA CYS A 52 10.63 13.43 -3.54
C CYS A 52 11.95 13.94 -4.12
N SER A 53 12.38 13.45 -5.29
CA SER A 53 13.53 14.02 -6.02
C SER A 53 13.12 15.30 -6.77
N ALA A 54 12.28 15.19 -7.82
CA ALA A 54 11.79 16.34 -8.59
C ALA A 54 10.57 17.05 -7.96
N GLY A 55 9.95 16.42 -6.96
CA GLY A 55 8.75 16.93 -6.28
C GLY A 55 7.50 16.93 -7.18
N THR A 56 7.32 15.90 -8.01
CA THR A 56 6.23 15.83 -9.01
C THR A 56 5.59 14.46 -9.17
N GLY A 57 6.38 13.38 -9.28
CA GLY A 57 5.87 11.99 -9.40
C GLY A 57 5.30 11.45 -8.10
N ARG A 58 6.16 10.85 -7.25
CA ARG A 58 5.76 10.30 -5.92
C ARG A 58 5.06 11.33 -5.03
N THR A 59 5.51 12.59 -5.08
CA THR A 59 4.87 13.72 -4.41
C THR A 59 3.44 13.93 -4.90
N GLY A 60 3.21 13.86 -6.21
CA GLY A 60 1.87 13.97 -6.77
C GLY A 60 0.99 12.81 -6.31
N CYS A 61 1.49 11.57 -6.35
CA CYS A 61 0.74 10.41 -5.87
C CYS A 61 0.28 10.60 -4.42
N TYR A 62 1.19 11.00 -3.52
CA TYR A 62 0.84 11.28 -2.14
C TYR A 62 -0.27 12.34 -2.03
N ILE A 63 -0.13 13.48 -2.72
CA ILE A 63 -1.10 14.58 -2.63
C ILE A 63 -2.47 14.16 -3.16
N VAL A 64 -2.52 13.46 -4.30
CA VAL A 64 -3.79 12.99 -4.88
C VAL A 64 -4.46 12.01 -3.93
N LEU A 65 -3.72 11.04 -3.38
CA LEU A 65 -4.27 10.09 -2.42
C LEU A 65 -4.80 10.79 -1.18
N ASP A 66 -4.04 11.71 -0.58
CA ASP A 66 -4.47 12.44 0.60
C ASP A 66 -5.79 13.21 0.38
N VAL A 67 -5.92 13.90 -0.76
CA VAL A 67 -7.13 14.67 -1.09
C VAL A 67 -8.30 13.76 -1.47
N MET A 68 -8.05 12.69 -2.24
CA MET A 68 -9.12 11.80 -2.70
C MET A 68 -9.65 10.89 -1.60
N LEU A 69 -8.82 10.49 -0.64
CA LEU A 69 -9.27 9.76 0.54
C LEU A 69 -10.21 10.63 1.40
N ASP A 70 -9.91 11.92 1.56
CA ASP A 70 -10.80 12.85 2.28
C ASP A 70 -12.12 13.04 1.54
N MET A 71 -12.09 13.18 0.21
CA MET A 71 -13.30 13.30 -0.60
C MET A 71 -14.16 12.04 -0.53
N ALA A 72 -13.53 10.85 -0.58
CA ALA A 72 -14.23 9.59 -0.43
C ALA A 72 -14.92 9.48 0.94
N GLU A 73 -14.23 9.86 2.02
CA GLU A 73 -14.77 9.82 3.38
C GLU A 73 -15.88 10.86 3.61
N CYS A 74 -15.69 12.10 3.13
CA CYS A 74 -16.61 13.21 3.39
C CYS A 74 -17.82 13.25 2.45
N GLU A 75 -17.63 12.87 1.18
CA GLU A 75 -18.63 13.06 0.12
C GLU A 75 -19.09 11.75 -0.52
N GLY A 76 -18.39 10.63 -0.28
CA GLY A 76 -18.70 9.34 -0.89
C GLY A 76 -18.38 9.26 -2.39
N VAL A 77 -17.57 10.19 -2.91
CA VAL A 77 -17.18 10.28 -4.32
C VAL A 77 -15.67 10.53 -4.45
N VAL A 78 -15.13 10.29 -5.64
CA VAL A 78 -13.72 10.60 -5.97
C VAL A 78 -13.64 11.19 -7.37
N ASP A 79 -12.74 12.16 -7.56
CA ASP A 79 -12.47 12.81 -8.86
C ASP A 79 -10.97 12.93 -9.12
N ILE A 80 -10.35 11.78 -9.37
CA ILE A 80 -8.90 11.64 -9.56
C ILE A 80 -8.43 12.49 -10.74
N TYR A 81 -9.18 12.49 -11.85
CA TYR A 81 -8.82 13.22 -13.06
C TYR A 81 -8.76 14.73 -12.82
N ASN A 82 -9.81 15.33 -12.25
CA ASN A 82 -9.81 16.77 -12.01
C ASN A 82 -8.86 17.16 -10.87
N CYS A 83 -8.61 16.28 -9.90
CA CYS A 83 -7.56 16.47 -8.91
C CYS A 83 -6.18 16.59 -9.57
N VAL A 84 -5.78 15.61 -10.38
CA VAL A 84 -4.50 15.61 -11.11
C VAL A 84 -4.40 16.80 -12.05
N LYS A 85 -5.46 17.11 -12.81
CA LYS A 85 -5.52 18.29 -13.68
C LYS A 85 -5.28 19.59 -12.90
N THR A 86 -5.88 19.71 -11.71
CA THR A 86 -5.70 20.86 -10.83
C THR A 86 -4.25 20.94 -10.33
N LEU A 87 -3.64 19.84 -9.91
CA LEU A 87 -2.24 19.81 -9.52
C LEU A 87 -1.31 20.24 -10.67
N CYS A 88 -1.54 19.74 -11.88
CA CYS A 88 -0.80 20.12 -13.09
C CYS A 88 -0.90 21.62 -13.41
N SER A 89 -2.00 22.28 -13.04
CA SER A 89 -2.16 23.74 -13.19
C SER A 89 -1.32 24.55 -12.19
N ARG A 90 -0.95 23.94 -11.05
CA ARG A 90 -0.16 24.57 -9.99
C ARG A 90 1.34 24.27 -10.13
N ARG A 91 1.68 23.08 -10.62
CA ARG A 91 3.05 22.64 -10.87
C ARG A 91 3.05 21.72 -12.08
N ILE A 92 3.94 21.97 -13.03
CA ILE A 92 4.07 21.14 -14.23
C ILE A 92 4.46 19.70 -13.89
N ASN A 93 4.04 18.75 -14.73
CA ASN A 93 4.42 17.33 -14.65
C ASN A 93 4.05 16.63 -13.34
N MET A 94 3.01 17.10 -12.63
CA MET A 94 2.44 16.38 -11.49
C MET A 94 1.84 15.05 -11.98
N ILE A 95 2.27 13.94 -11.38
CA ILE A 95 2.11 12.58 -11.93
C ILE A 95 2.85 12.43 -13.25
N GLN A 96 3.95 11.67 -13.23
CA GLN A 96 4.91 11.63 -14.34
C GLN A 96 4.73 10.43 -15.26
N THR A 97 4.11 9.36 -14.78
CA THR A 97 3.94 8.11 -15.53
C THR A 97 2.50 7.61 -15.47
N GLU A 98 2.12 6.83 -16.46
CA GLU A 98 0.83 6.12 -16.47
C GLU A 98 0.71 5.17 -15.28
N GLU A 99 1.78 4.42 -14.96
CA GLU A 99 1.83 3.52 -13.80
C GLU A 99 1.50 4.24 -12.48
N GLN A 100 1.97 5.48 -12.30
CA GLN A 100 1.63 6.29 -11.12
C GLN A 100 0.15 6.67 -11.08
N TYR A 101 -0.44 6.97 -12.24
CA TYR A 101 -1.85 7.31 -12.35
C TYR A 101 -2.72 6.08 -12.06
N VAL A 102 -2.40 4.93 -12.64
CA VAL A 102 -3.06 3.64 -12.37
C VAL A 102 -2.94 3.28 -10.89
N PHE A 103 -1.75 3.36 -10.32
CA PHE A 103 -1.52 3.08 -8.90
C PHE A 103 -2.37 3.95 -7.97
N ILE A 104 -2.62 5.22 -8.31
CA ILE A 104 -3.53 6.08 -7.53
C ILE A 104 -4.96 5.51 -7.53
N HIS A 105 -5.45 5.07 -8.69
CA HIS A 105 -6.77 4.45 -8.80
C HIS A 105 -6.86 3.18 -7.95
N ASP A 106 -5.87 2.30 -8.05
CA ASP A 106 -5.82 1.05 -7.29
C ASP A 106 -5.75 1.28 -5.78
N ALA A 107 -4.94 2.26 -5.35
CA ALA A 107 -4.81 2.62 -3.94
C ALA A 107 -6.10 3.20 -3.35
N ILE A 108 -6.83 4.02 -4.10
CA ILE A 108 -8.13 4.56 -3.67
C ILE A 108 -9.16 3.43 -3.61
N LEU A 109 -9.16 2.53 -4.61
CA LEU A 109 -10.04 1.37 -4.61
C LEU A 109 -9.78 0.47 -3.39
N GLU A 110 -8.51 0.15 -3.10
CA GLU A 110 -8.11 -0.62 -1.92
C GLU A 110 -8.60 0.07 -0.63
N ALA A 111 -8.39 1.38 -0.50
CA ALA A 111 -8.84 2.12 0.68
C ALA A 111 -10.35 2.11 0.86
N CYS A 112 -11.12 2.22 -0.23
CA CYS A 112 -12.58 2.19 -0.20
C CYS A 112 -13.15 0.79 0.11
N LEU A 113 -12.49 -0.28 -0.37
CA LEU A 113 -12.92 -1.66 -0.13
C LEU A 113 -12.55 -2.15 1.26
N CYS A 114 -11.34 -1.83 1.72
CA CYS A 114 -10.78 -2.37 2.97
C CYS A 114 -11.06 -1.47 4.18
N GLY A 115 -11.18 -0.16 3.99
CA GLY A 115 -11.36 0.79 5.10
C GLY A 115 -10.14 0.86 6.04
N GLU A 116 -10.42 1.20 7.31
CA GLU A 116 -9.44 1.21 8.41
C GLU A 116 -9.74 0.04 9.36
N THR A 117 -8.83 -0.92 9.42
CA THR A 117 -8.98 -2.17 10.19
C THR A 117 -8.08 -2.22 11.43
N SER A 118 -7.34 -1.15 11.73
CA SER A 118 -6.54 -1.08 12.96
C SER A 118 -7.42 -0.93 14.19
N ILE A 119 -7.23 -1.82 15.18
CA ILE A 119 -7.97 -1.79 16.43
C ILE A 119 -7.00 -1.41 17.56
N PRO A 120 -7.27 -0.34 18.35
CA PRO A 120 -6.52 -0.06 19.56
C PRO A 120 -6.53 -1.24 20.51
N VAL A 121 -5.38 -1.57 21.12
CA VAL A 121 -5.26 -2.74 22.02
C VAL A 121 -6.28 -2.72 23.16
N SER A 122 -6.62 -1.52 23.67
CA SER A 122 -7.65 -1.32 24.69
C SER A 122 -9.05 -1.74 24.25
N GLU A 123 -9.33 -1.72 22.96
CA GLU A 123 -10.63 -2.00 22.35
C GLU A 123 -10.69 -3.38 21.68
N PHE A 124 -9.56 -4.07 21.55
CA PHE A 124 -9.50 -5.36 20.85
C PHE A 124 -10.53 -6.38 21.35
N LYS A 125 -10.65 -6.55 22.68
CA LYS A 125 -11.55 -7.56 23.27
C LYS A 125 -13.04 -7.30 22.96
N PRO A 126 -13.60 -6.09 23.19
CA PRO A 126 -14.98 -5.81 22.78
C PRO A 126 -15.16 -5.86 21.26
N THR A 127 -14.25 -5.29 20.47
CA THR A 127 -14.36 -5.30 19.00
C THR A 127 -14.37 -6.72 18.43
N TYR A 128 -13.43 -7.57 18.83
CA TYR A 128 -13.37 -8.96 18.37
C TYR A 128 -14.65 -9.75 18.69
N LYS A 129 -15.28 -9.51 19.85
CA LYS A 129 -16.56 -10.17 20.21
C LYS A 129 -17.68 -9.81 19.25
N GLU A 130 -17.77 -8.55 18.82
CA GLU A 130 -18.74 -8.14 17.82
C GLU A 130 -18.37 -8.68 16.43
N MET A 131 -17.07 -8.70 16.07
CA MET A 131 -16.64 -9.18 14.76
C MET A 131 -16.95 -10.66 14.49
N VAL A 132 -16.94 -11.50 15.53
CA VAL A 132 -17.29 -12.94 15.42
C VAL A 132 -18.79 -13.20 15.56
N ARG A 133 -19.57 -12.19 15.93
CA ARG A 133 -21.02 -12.34 16.08
C ARG A 133 -21.65 -12.56 14.71
N ILE A 134 -22.47 -13.61 14.61
CA ILE A 134 -23.21 -13.91 13.38
C ILE A 134 -24.49 -13.07 13.35
N GLU A 135 -24.67 -12.33 12.27
CA GLU A 135 -25.90 -11.61 11.99
C GLU A 135 -26.97 -12.56 11.45
N PRO A 136 -28.16 -12.63 12.06
CA PRO A 136 -29.20 -13.58 11.64
C PRO A 136 -29.70 -13.36 10.21
N GLN A 137 -29.59 -12.14 9.68
CA GLN A 137 -30.11 -11.79 8.34
C GLN A 137 -29.17 -12.25 7.22
N SER A 138 -27.86 -12.06 7.38
CA SER A 138 -26.84 -12.44 6.38
C SER A 138 -26.28 -13.84 6.61
N ASN A 139 -26.45 -14.41 7.80
CA ASN A 139 -25.75 -15.62 8.26
C ASN A 139 -24.22 -15.49 8.09
N SER A 140 -23.72 -14.27 8.28
CA SER A 140 -22.32 -13.88 8.19
C SER A 140 -21.90 -13.12 9.44
N SER A 141 -20.59 -12.98 9.64
CA SER A 141 -20.00 -12.14 10.67
C SER A 141 -19.05 -11.15 10.01
N GLN A 142 -18.76 -10.03 10.66
CA GLN A 142 -17.84 -9.03 10.11
C GLN A 142 -16.46 -9.63 9.82
N LEU A 143 -15.95 -10.51 10.70
CA LEU A 143 -14.68 -11.21 10.46
C LEU A 143 -14.71 -12.07 9.17
N ARG A 144 -15.86 -12.67 8.85
CA ARG A 144 -16.02 -13.46 7.61
C ARG A 144 -16.07 -12.55 6.39
N GLU A 145 -16.74 -11.42 6.50
CA GLU A 145 -16.82 -10.41 5.45
C GLU A 145 -15.43 -9.80 5.17
N GLU A 146 -14.67 -9.44 6.21
CA GLU A 146 -13.28 -8.98 6.06
C GLU A 146 -12.40 -10.03 5.38
N PHE A 147 -12.54 -11.31 5.75
CA PHE A 147 -11.83 -12.39 5.08
C PHE A 147 -12.22 -12.54 3.61
N GLN A 148 -13.49 -12.30 3.26
CA GLN A 148 -13.93 -12.29 1.86
C GLN A 148 -13.36 -11.09 1.10
N THR A 149 -13.35 -9.91 1.72
CA THR A 149 -12.71 -8.71 1.16
C THR A 149 -11.25 -8.99 0.87
N LEU A 150 -10.50 -9.57 1.81
CA LEU A 150 -9.11 -9.97 1.62
C LEU A 150 -8.93 -10.84 0.38
N ASN A 151 -9.77 -11.85 0.17
CA ASN A 151 -9.70 -12.70 -1.01
C ASN A 151 -10.04 -11.95 -2.31
N SER A 152 -10.91 -10.93 -2.26
CA SER A 152 -11.29 -10.14 -3.43
C SER A 152 -10.21 -9.12 -3.84
N VAL A 153 -9.48 -8.56 -2.87
CA VAL A 153 -8.43 -7.56 -3.13
C VAL A 153 -7.04 -8.15 -3.28
N THR A 154 -6.84 -9.42 -2.90
CA THR A 154 -5.57 -10.11 -3.12
C THR A 154 -5.47 -10.50 -4.59
N PRO A 155 -4.52 -9.92 -5.35
CA PRO A 155 -4.34 -10.30 -6.74
C PRO A 155 -3.90 -11.76 -6.85
N HIS A 156 -4.41 -12.46 -7.85
CA HIS A 156 -3.89 -13.76 -8.22
C HIS A 156 -2.52 -13.59 -8.89
N LEU A 157 -1.57 -14.45 -8.53
CA LEU A 157 -0.27 -14.47 -9.18
C LEU A 157 -0.40 -15.08 -10.56
N ASP A 158 0.08 -14.36 -11.56
CA ASP A 158 0.13 -14.85 -12.93
C ASP A 158 1.28 -15.84 -13.14
N VAL A 159 1.18 -16.63 -14.20
CA VAL A 159 2.20 -17.63 -14.59
C VAL A 159 3.55 -16.96 -14.83
N GLU A 160 3.53 -15.76 -15.42
CA GLU A 160 4.68 -14.91 -15.68
C GLU A 160 5.36 -14.44 -14.38
N GLU A 161 4.58 -14.24 -13.31
CA GLU A 161 5.12 -13.83 -12.01
C GLU A 161 5.74 -15.00 -11.24
N CYS A 162 5.45 -16.24 -11.60
CA CYS A 162 5.99 -17.45 -10.98
C CYS A 162 6.92 -18.23 -11.92
N SER A 163 7.51 -17.55 -12.91
CA SER A 163 8.21 -18.18 -14.03
C SER A 163 9.39 -19.04 -13.60
N ILE A 164 10.13 -18.61 -12.56
CA ILE A 164 11.30 -19.34 -12.04
C ILE A 164 10.85 -20.60 -11.30
N ALA A 165 9.80 -20.50 -10.49
CA ALA A 165 9.23 -21.63 -9.76
C ALA A 165 8.70 -22.72 -10.71
N LEU A 166 8.23 -22.32 -11.90
CA LEU A 166 7.66 -23.20 -12.92
C LEU A 166 8.68 -23.87 -13.86
N LEU A 167 9.97 -23.54 -13.74
CA LEU A 167 11.01 -24.18 -14.57
C LEU A 167 11.01 -25.71 -14.37
N PRO A 168 11.22 -26.51 -15.43
CA PRO A 168 11.22 -27.98 -15.32
C PRO A 168 12.17 -28.53 -14.25
N ARG A 169 13.34 -27.92 -14.08
CA ARG A 169 14.34 -28.26 -13.07
C ARG A 169 13.91 -28.00 -11.61
N ASN A 170 12.88 -27.18 -11.41
CA ASN A 170 12.37 -26.76 -10.10
C ASN A 170 11.09 -27.48 -9.70
N ARG A 171 10.46 -28.24 -10.62
CA ARG A 171 9.17 -28.92 -10.38
C ARG A 171 9.20 -29.82 -9.14
N GLU A 172 10.25 -30.61 -8.96
CA GLU A 172 10.39 -31.51 -7.81
C GLU A 172 10.77 -30.79 -6.50
N ARG A 173 11.13 -29.51 -6.58
CA ARG A 173 11.40 -28.64 -5.42
C ARG A 173 10.14 -27.96 -4.89
N ASN A 174 9.00 -28.12 -5.58
CA ASN A 174 7.70 -27.59 -5.17
C ASN A 174 6.83 -28.73 -4.61
N ARG A 175 6.46 -28.64 -3.34
CA ARG A 175 5.54 -29.61 -2.72
C ARG A 175 4.12 -29.48 -3.27
N ASN A 176 3.67 -28.25 -3.54
CA ASN A 176 2.37 -27.94 -4.12
C ASN A 176 2.57 -26.95 -5.28
N MET A 177 1.98 -27.26 -6.43
CA MET A 177 2.04 -26.39 -7.62
C MET A 177 1.02 -25.25 -7.58
N ASP A 178 0.04 -25.32 -6.68
CA ASP A 178 -0.92 -24.22 -6.44
C ASP A 178 -0.36 -23.18 -5.45
N VAL A 179 0.82 -23.43 -4.88
CA VAL A 179 1.48 -22.54 -3.90
C VAL A 179 2.91 -22.29 -4.35
N LEU A 180 3.05 -21.29 -5.22
CA LEU A 180 4.33 -20.87 -5.76
C LEU A 180 4.66 -19.45 -5.30
N PRO A 181 5.92 -19.17 -4.96
CA PRO A 181 6.35 -17.82 -4.63
C PRO A 181 6.47 -17.00 -5.92
N PRO A 182 6.13 -15.69 -5.88
CA PRO A 182 6.41 -14.81 -7.00
C PRO A 182 7.92 -14.55 -7.12
N ASP A 183 8.41 -14.43 -8.35
CA ASP A 183 9.82 -14.32 -8.70
C ASP A 183 10.50 -13.14 -7.96
N ARG A 184 9.76 -12.03 -7.78
CA ARG A 184 10.22 -10.82 -7.07
C ARG A 184 10.55 -11.06 -5.58
N CYS A 185 10.01 -12.10 -4.97
CA CYS A 185 10.19 -12.42 -3.55
C CYS A 185 11.11 -13.63 -3.34
N LEU A 186 11.68 -14.21 -4.39
CA LEU A 186 12.47 -15.43 -4.26
C LEU A 186 13.78 -15.21 -3.50
N PRO A 187 14.07 -15.99 -2.44
CA PRO A 187 15.39 -16.05 -1.87
C PRO A 187 16.27 -16.99 -2.69
N PHE A 188 17.27 -16.45 -3.38
CA PHE A 188 18.25 -17.27 -4.10
C PHE A 188 19.31 -17.82 -3.14
N LEU A 189 19.48 -19.14 -3.16
CA LEU A 189 20.48 -19.84 -2.34
C LEU A 189 21.88 -19.73 -2.95
N ILE A 190 22.90 -19.69 -2.09
CA ILE A 190 24.29 -19.78 -2.51
C ILE A 190 24.77 -21.20 -2.21
N SER A 191 25.12 -21.96 -3.26
CA SER A 191 25.69 -23.30 -3.12
C SER A 191 27.21 -23.22 -3.10
N VAL A 192 27.84 -23.90 -2.13
CA VAL A 192 29.30 -24.06 -2.03
C VAL A 192 29.81 -25.31 -2.75
N ASP A 193 28.92 -26.28 -3.03
CA ASP A 193 29.28 -27.61 -3.52
C ASP A 193 29.14 -27.76 -5.05
N GLY A 194 28.93 -26.65 -5.77
CA GLY A 194 28.82 -26.63 -7.23
C GLY A 194 27.45 -27.04 -7.79
N ASP A 195 26.43 -27.26 -6.94
CA ASP A 195 25.05 -27.35 -7.42
C ASP A 195 24.61 -25.99 -7.97
N SER A 196 24.31 -25.96 -9.27
CA SER A 196 23.86 -24.75 -9.97
C SER A 196 22.43 -24.34 -9.63
N ASN A 197 21.64 -25.21 -8.99
CA ASN A 197 20.27 -24.88 -8.64
C ASN A 197 20.19 -24.07 -7.34
N ASN A 198 19.96 -22.77 -7.48
CA ASN A 198 19.80 -21.82 -6.37
C ASN A 198 18.34 -21.60 -5.94
N TYR A 199 17.39 -22.38 -6.47
CA TYR A 199 15.97 -22.22 -6.19
C TYR A 199 15.53 -22.96 -4.93
N ILE A 200 14.68 -22.30 -4.15
CA ILE A 200 13.87 -22.90 -3.09
C ILE A 200 12.46 -22.29 -3.15
N ASN A 201 11.43 -23.11 -2.92
CA ASN A 201 10.06 -22.61 -2.78
C ASN A 201 9.90 -21.93 -1.41
N ALA A 202 10.26 -20.65 -1.37
CA ALA A 202 10.12 -19.75 -0.23
C ALA A 202 9.95 -18.32 -0.75
N ALA A 203 9.41 -17.43 0.07
CA ALA A 203 9.27 -16.01 -0.24
C ALA A 203 9.88 -15.16 0.88
N LEU A 204 10.61 -14.13 0.51
CA LEU A 204 10.98 -13.05 1.41
C LEU A 204 9.73 -12.23 1.72
N THR A 205 9.47 -12.02 3.00
CA THR A 205 8.36 -11.23 3.52
C THR A 205 8.93 -10.16 4.47
N ASP A 206 8.35 -8.97 4.46
CA ASP A 206 8.68 -7.89 5.39
C ASP A 206 8.23 -8.19 6.84
#